data_AF-A0A3L6JJ96-F1
#
_entry.id   AF-A0A3L6JJ96-F1
#
_cell.length_a   1.000
_cell.length_b   1.000
_cell.length_c   1.000
_cell.angle_alpha   90.00
_cell.angle_beta   90.00
_cell.angle_gamma   90.00
#
_symmetry.space_group_name_H-M   'P 1'
#
loop_
_entity.id
_entity.type
_entity.pdbx_description
1 polymer ?
#
loop_
_entity_poly.entity_id
_entity_poly.type
_entity_poly.pdbx_seq_one_letter_code
_entity_poly.pdbx_strand_id
1 'polypeptide(L)'
;MISRLESFVLLVLFGGLASITSQLMWSIFEWLVLLQLLLIFTIASAGESFVSSQGYYHYTKQERNGPFVKNVPIWIVFLWVFFIQSSFLFSLSLGFTGIQAATMSGMIACLIDFLLLEPLLSRNMELWRWTCVKKGYFAFIPARFNRFTAPPGNYIAWMLFPLIANSILVSLIVAV
;
A
#
# COMPACT_ATOMS: atom_id res chain seq x y z
N MET A 1 -28.51 6.31 5.24
CA MET A 1 -27.96 5.90 6.55
C MET A 1 -27.00 4.77 6.26
N ILE A 2 -25.70 5.05 6.18
CA ILE A 2 -24.68 4.00 6.01
C ILE A 2 -24.60 3.29 7.36
N SER A 3 -24.75 1.97 7.37
CA SER A 3 -24.74 1.23 8.63
C SER A 3 -23.33 1.25 9.23
N ARG A 4 -23.19 1.26 10.57
CA ARG A 4 -21.86 1.13 11.23
C ARG A 4 -21.09 -0.09 10.72
N LEU A 5 -21.78 -1.12 10.23
CA LEU A 5 -21.17 -2.31 9.68
C LEU A 5 -20.40 -2.01 8.37
N GLU A 6 -20.96 -1.17 7.50
CA GLU A 6 -20.33 -0.73 6.24
C GLU A 6 -19.01 0.01 6.49
N SER A 7 -18.91 0.74 7.60
CA SER A 7 -17.69 1.43 8.03
C SER A 7 -16.53 0.48 8.35
N PHE A 8 -16.80 -0.77 8.73
CA PHE A 8 -15.75 -1.73 9.12
C PHE A 8 -15.40 -2.73 8.02
N VAL A 9 -16.13 -2.76 6.91
CA VAL A 9 -15.92 -3.76 5.85
C VAL A 9 -14.50 -3.75 5.33
N LEU A 10 -13.94 -2.58 5.03
CA LEU A 10 -12.56 -2.45 4.52
C LEU A 10 -11.54 -2.89 5.56
N LEU A 11 -11.77 -2.58 6.84
CA LEU A 11 -10.88 -2.99 7.92
C LEU A 11 -10.89 -4.51 8.11
N VAL A 12 -12.07 -5.13 8.10
CA VAL A 12 -12.21 -6.59 8.21
C VAL A 12 -11.60 -7.27 6.97
N LEU A 13 -11.88 -6.75 5.78
CA LEU A 13 -11.35 -7.28 4.52
C LEU A 13 -9.83 -7.22 4.49
N PHE A 14 -9.23 -6.03 4.63
CA PHE A 14 -7.78 -5.90 4.54
C PHE A 14 -7.07 -6.47 5.77
N GLY A 15 -7.66 -6.39 6.96
CA GLY A 15 -7.13 -7.07 8.15
C GLY A 15 -7.08 -8.59 7.95
N GLY A 16 -8.15 -9.19 7.40
CA GLY A 16 -8.20 -10.61 7.06
C GLY A 16 -7.21 -11.00 5.98
N LEU A 17 -7.17 -10.25 4.86
CA LEU A 17 -6.24 -10.49 3.76
C LEU A 17 -4.77 -10.35 4.20
N ALA A 18 -4.44 -9.30 4.96
CA ALA A 18 -3.09 -9.11 5.51
C ALA A 18 -2.69 -10.23 6.48
N SER A 19 -3.65 -10.72 7.29
CA SER A 19 -3.40 -11.85 8.20
C SER A 19 -3.12 -13.13 7.41
N ILE A 20 -3.91 -13.42 6.37
CA ILE A 20 -3.72 -14.59 5.51
C ILE A 20 -2.37 -14.52 4.80
N THR A 21 -2.03 -13.38 4.16
CA THR A 21 -0.74 -13.25 3.47
C THR A 21 0.43 -13.30 4.44
N SER A 22 0.29 -12.72 5.63
CA SER A 22 1.35 -12.76 6.66
C SER A 22 1.55 -14.19 7.16
N GLN A 23 0.49 -14.95 7.34
CA GLN A 23 0.57 -16.36 7.74
C GLN A 23 1.26 -17.21 6.66
N LEU A 24 0.94 -16.99 5.38
CA LEU A 24 1.61 -17.67 4.27
C LEU A 24 3.09 -17.30 4.21
N MET A 25 3.42 -16.00 4.30
CA MET A 25 4.80 -15.54 4.36
C MET A 25 5.55 -16.16 5.55
N TRP A 26 4.94 -16.19 6.73
CA TRP A 26 5.54 -16.78 7.94
C TRP A 26 5.81 -18.28 7.76
N SER A 27 4.93 -19.01 7.09
CA SER A 27 5.17 -20.43 6.82
C SER A 27 6.35 -20.71 5.90
N ILE A 28 6.75 -19.72 5.08
CA ILE A 28 7.85 -19.85 4.10
C ILE A 28 9.15 -19.25 4.66
N PHE A 29 9.08 -18.12 5.35
CA PHE A 29 10.23 -17.31 5.77
C PHE A 29 10.35 -17.15 7.29
N GLU A 30 9.50 -17.84 8.05
CA GLU A 30 9.49 -17.89 9.51
C GLU A 30 9.44 -16.50 10.17
N TRP A 31 10.18 -16.34 11.26
CA TRP A 31 10.17 -15.15 12.10
C TRP A 31 10.73 -13.90 11.41
N LEU A 32 11.48 -14.05 10.30
CA LEU A 32 12.04 -12.92 9.54
C LEU A 32 10.94 -12.01 8.97
N VAL A 33 9.74 -12.56 8.74
CA VAL A 33 8.55 -11.81 8.30
C VAL A 33 8.15 -10.74 9.32
N LEU A 34 8.43 -10.94 10.61
CA LEU A 34 8.15 -9.94 11.64
C LEU A 34 8.89 -8.63 11.37
N LEU A 35 10.16 -8.72 10.97
CA LEU A 35 10.98 -7.54 10.66
C LEU A 35 10.44 -6.78 9.44
N GLN A 36 10.01 -7.53 8.42
CA GLN A 36 9.34 -6.96 7.26
C GLN A 36 8.03 -6.27 7.67
N LEU A 37 7.20 -6.91 8.49
CA LEU A 37 5.93 -6.34 8.96
C LEU A 37 6.16 -5.04 9.73
N LEU A 38 7.14 -5.00 10.65
CA LEU A 38 7.48 -3.78 11.39
C LEU A 38 7.90 -2.63 10.47
N LEU A 39 8.66 -2.93 9.41
CA LEU A 39 9.02 -1.95 8.39
C LEU A 39 7.78 -1.42 7.67
N ILE A 40 6.91 -2.31 7.20
CA ILE A 40 5.67 -1.93 6.51
C ILE A 40 4.78 -1.08 7.41
N PHE A 41 4.57 -1.50 8.67
CA PHE A 41 3.78 -0.76 9.64
C PHE A 41 4.33 0.65 9.88
N THR A 42 5.65 0.78 9.98
CA THR A 42 6.32 2.07 10.17
C THR A 42 6.12 2.98 8.96
N ILE A 43 6.41 2.48 7.76
CA ILE A 43 6.30 3.27 6.52
C ILE A 43 4.84 3.64 6.25
N ALA A 44 3.91 2.69 6.35
CA ALA A 44 2.50 2.94 6.10
C ALA A 44 1.92 3.91 7.16
N SER A 45 2.21 3.71 8.45
CA SER A 45 1.62 4.58 9.48
C SER A 45 2.24 5.99 9.50
N ALA A 46 3.57 6.09 9.40
CA ALA A 46 4.27 7.37 9.46
C ALA A 46 4.25 8.10 8.11
N GLY A 47 4.53 7.38 7.02
CA GLY A 47 4.58 7.93 5.67
C GLY A 47 3.22 8.45 5.20
N GLU A 48 2.16 7.65 5.32
CA GLU A 48 0.80 8.08 4.96
C GLU A 48 0.37 9.28 5.80
N SER A 49 0.62 9.24 7.11
CA SER A 49 0.27 10.36 7.99
C SER A 49 1.04 11.62 7.64
N PHE A 50 2.33 11.51 7.26
CA PHE A 50 3.14 12.64 6.85
C PHE A 50 2.63 13.22 5.53
N VAL A 51 2.51 12.39 4.48
CA VAL A 51 2.08 12.85 3.15
C VAL A 51 0.67 13.44 3.21
N SER A 52 -0.25 12.80 3.93
CA SER A 52 -1.59 13.35 4.13
C SER A 52 -1.58 14.70 4.88
N SER A 53 -0.73 14.86 5.91
CA SER A 53 -0.61 16.12 6.64
C SER A 53 -0.06 17.29 5.80
N GLN A 54 0.73 16.99 4.77
CA GLN A 54 1.26 17.97 3.83
C GLN A 54 0.21 18.37 2.75
N GLY A 55 -0.99 17.80 2.81
CA GLY A 55 -2.08 18.12 1.87
C GLY A 55 -1.85 17.56 0.47
N TYR A 56 -1.13 16.44 0.35
CA TYR A 56 -0.88 15.76 -0.92
C TYR A 56 -2.08 14.96 -1.43
N TYR A 57 -2.79 14.33 -0.49
CA TYR A 57 -4.11 13.75 -0.69
C TYR A 57 -4.78 13.69 0.68
N HIS A 58 -6.09 13.55 0.66
CA HIS A 58 -6.86 13.38 1.88
C HIS A 58 -7.80 12.20 1.72
N TYR A 59 -7.86 11.41 2.77
CA TYR A 59 -8.92 10.44 2.94
C TYR A 59 -10.22 11.21 3.17
N THR A 60 -11.25 10.87 2.39
CA THR A 60 -12.54 11.53 2.58
C THR A 60 -13.09 11.08 3.93
N LYS A 61 -13.54 12.03 4.77
CA LYS A 61 -14.15 11.72 6.07
C LYS A 61 -15.59 11.20 5.89
N GLN A 62 -15.75 10.25 4.99
CA GLN A 62 -16.98 9.51 4.79
C GLN A 62 -17.04 8.39 5.82
N GLU A 63 -18.24 8.08 6.32
CA GLU A 63 -18.50 6.95 7.22
C GLU A 63 -17.94 5.62 6.67
N ARG A 64 -17.71 5.52 5.36
CA ARG A 64 -17.16 4.34 4.66
C ARG A 64 -15.68 4.04 4.91
N ASN A 65 -14.88 5.03 5.30
CA ASN A 65 -13.45 4.81 5.56
C ASN A 65 -13.17 4.15 6.92
N GLY A 66 -14.19 4.03 7.76
CA GLY A 66 -14.04 3.36 9.05
C GLY A 66 -13.21 4.15 10.05
N PRO A 67 -12.55 3.46 11.00
CA PRO A 67 -11.77 4.12 12.04
C PRO A 67 -10.46 4.70 11.49
N PHE A 68 -10.07 5.85 12.05
CA PHE A 68 -8.86 6.59 11.68
C PHE A 68 -7.87 6.62 12.83
N VAL A 69 -6.58 6.63 12.48
CA VAL A 69 -5.50 7.08 13.36
C VAL A 69 -4.90 8.33 12.73
N LYS A 70 -4.99 9.46 13.45
CA LYS A 70 -4.71 10.79 12.88
C LYS A 70 -5.56 11.03 11.62
N ASN A 71 -4.93 11.18 10.46
CA ASN A 71 -5.58 11.46 9.19
C ASN A 71 -5.68 10.23 8.28
N VAL A 72 -5.27 9.04 8.74
CA VAL A 72 -5.17 7.82 7.93
C VAL A 72 -6.15 6.77 8.43
N PRO A 73 -7.00 6.18 7.56
CA PRO A 73 -7.83 5.04 7.90
C PRO A 73 -6.97 3.84 8.31
N ILE A 74 -7.36 3.13 9.36
CA ILE A 74 -6.57 1.99 9.89
C ILE A 74 -6.38 0.90 8.82
N TRP A 75 -7.38 0.67 7.98
CA TRP A 75 -7.35 -0.36 6.94
C TRP A 75 -6.27 -0.14 5.87
N ILE A 76 -5.80 1.09 5.66
CA ILE A 76 -4.72 1.41 4.72
C ILE A 76 -3.41 0.75 5.13
N VAL A 77 -3.15 0.66 6.43
CA VAL A 77 -1.95 0.00 6.92
C VAL A 77 -1.98 -1.49 6.58
N PHE A 78 -3.15 -2.13 6.71
CA PHE A 78 -3.33 -3.52 6.31
C PHE A 78 -3.35 -3.71 4.78
N LEU A 79 -3.85 -2.74 4.03
CA LEU A 79 -3.77 -2.69 2.56
C LEU A 79 -2.29 -2.81 2.12
N TRP A 80 -1.41 -1.99 2.70
CA TRP A 80 0.02 -2.02 2.41
C TRP A 80 0.66 -3.38 2.69
N VAL A 81 0.36 -3.98 3.85
CA VAL A 81 0.85 -5.33 4.20
C VAL A 81 0.40 -6.35 3.15
N PHE A 82 -0.90 -6.37 2.85
CA PHE A 82 -1.49 -7.28 1.89
C PHE A 82 -0.82 -7.16 0.52
N PHE A 83 -0.71 -5.95 -0.04
CA PHE A 83 -0.15 -5.77 -1.39
C PHE A 83 1.35 -6.04 -1.48
N ILE A 84 2.14 -5.66 -0.47
CA ILE A 84 3.57 -5.94 -0.45
C ILE A 84 3.84 -7.45 -0.40
N GLN A 85 3.12 -8.19 0.46
CA GLN A 85 3.32 -9.63 0.62
C GLN A 85 2.70 -10.43 -0.52
N SER A 86 1.47 -10.11 -0.94
CA SER A 86 0.79 -10.85 -2.02
C SER A 86 1.51 -10.69 -3.36
N SER A 87 2.01 -9.51 -3.69
CA SER A 87 2.80 -9.29 -4.91
C SER A 87 4.10 -10.09 -4.91
N PHE A 88 4.73 -10.27 -3.74
CA PHE A 88 5.90 -11.13 -3.60
C PHE A 88 5.57 -12.61 -3.71
N LEU A 89 4.55 -13.08 -2.98
CA LEU A 89 4.05 -14.45 -3.09
C LEU A 89 3.63 -14.79 -4.53
N PHE A 90 2.97 -13.85 -5.22
CA PHE A 90 2.61 -14.01 -6.62
C PHE A 90 3.87 -14.09 -7.51
N SER A 91 4.86 -13.23 -7.29
CA SER A 91 6.14 -13.31 -8.01
C SER A 91 6.85 -14.66 -7.81
N LEU A 92 6.88 -15.16 -6.57
CA LEU A 92 7.43 -16.49 -6.26
C LEU A 92 6.65 -17.60 -6.96
N SER A 93 5.32 -17.49 -7.02
CA SER A 93 4.46 -18.47 -7.69
C SER A 93 4.68 -18.52 -9.21
N LEU A 94 5.17 -17.42 -9.80
CA LEU A 94 5.58 -17.36 -11.21
C LEU A 94 6.99 -17.94 -11.46
N GLY A 95 7.67 -18.42 -10.41
CA GLY A 95 8.99 -19.03 -10.50
C GLY A 95 10.16 -18.07 -10.33
N PHE A 96 9.92 -16.79 -10.03
CA PHE A 96 11.01 -15.86 -9.68
C PHE A 96 11.57 -16.20 -8.29
N THR A 97 12.86 -15.95 -8.07
CA THR A 97 13.52 -16.23 -6.79
C THR A 97 14.28 -15.01 -6.26
N GLY A 98 14.42 -14.91 -4.94
CA GLY A 98 15.25 -13.90 -4.27
C GLY A 98 14.96 -12.47 -4.74
N ILE A 99 16.00 -11.74 -5.14
CA ILE A 99 15.91 -10.33 -5.57
C ILE A 99 15.07 -10.17 -6.85
N GLN A 100 15.04 -11.17 -7.73
CA GLN A 100 14.19 -11.11 -8.92
C GLN A 100 12.71 -11.09 -8.51
N ALA A 101 12.31 -11.93 -7.55
CA ALA A 101 10.95 -11.93 -7.01
C ALA A 101 10.63 -10.61 -6.30
N ALA A 102 11.59 -10.03 -5.56
CA ALA A 102 11.40 -8.74 -4.91
C ALA A 102 11.22 -7.61 -5.94
N THR A 103 11.98 -7.61 -7.02
CA THR A 103 11.84 -6.63 -8.11
C THR A 103 10.50 -6.76 -8.82
N MET A 104 10.12 -8.00 -9.15
CA MET A 104 8.84 -8.27 -9.79
C MET A 104 7.66 -7.87 -8.89
N SER A 105 7.77 -8.06 -7.56
CA SER A 105 6.74 -7.64 -6.60
C SER A 105 6.46 -6.14 -6.67
N GLY A 106 7.50 -5.31 -6.79
CA GLY A 106 7.36 -3.87 -6.97
C GLY A 106 6.65 -3.51 -8.27
N MET A 107 7.00 -4.17 -9.38
CA MET A 107 6.33 -3.95 -10.66
C MET A 107 4.85 -4.35 -10.61
N ILE A 108 4.54 -5.51 -10.03
CA ILE A 108 3.17 -6.01 -9.86
C ILE A 108 2.36 -5.05 -8.99
N ALA A 109 2.88 -4.62 -7.85
CA ALA A 109 2.18 -3.71 -6.95
C ALA A 109 1.90 -2.36 -7.62
N CYS A 110 2.86 -1.80 -8.35
CA CYS A 110 2.68 -0.59 -9.16
C CYS A 110 1.58 -0.78 -10.23
N LEU A 111 1.59 -1.90 -10.96
CA LEU A 111 0.58 -2.21 -11.96
C LEU A 111 -0.81 -2.38 -11.34
N ILE A 112 -0.91 -3.06 -10.20
CA ILE A 112 -2.18 -3.23 -9.49
C ILE A 112 -2.69 -1.88 -8.98
N ASP A 113 -1.81 -1.02 -8.46
CA ASP A 113 -2.20 0.32 -8.03
C ASP A 113 -2.76 1.12 -9.21
N PHE A 114 -2.01 1.20 -10.30
CA PHE A 114 -2.37 1.94 -11.50
C PHE A 114 -3.66 1.44 -12.17
N LEU A 115 -3.81 0.12 -12.31
CA LEU A 115 -4.91 -0.48 -13.07
C LEU A 115 -6.16 -0.75 -12.23
N LEU A 116 -6.02 -0.99 -10.93
CA LEU A 116 -7.11 -1.45 -10.07
C LEU A 116 -7.33 -0.57 -8.85
N LEU A 117 -6.35 -0.42 -7.95
CA LEU A 117 -6.59 0.24 -6.65
C LEU A 117 -6.97 1.69 -6.82
N GLU A 118 -6.16 2.45 -7.53
CA GLU A 118 -6.37 3.88 -7.68
C GLU A 118 -7.67 4.15 -8.47
N PRO A 119 -7.97 3.52 -9.63
CA PRO A 119 -9.27 3.66 -10.28
C PRO A 119 -10.46 3.26 -9.41
N LEU A 120 -10.36 2.17 -8.64
CA LEU A 120 -11.47 1.67 -7.83
C LEU A 120 -11.69 2.54 -6.58
N LEU A 121 -10.65 2.75 -5.79
CA LEU A 121 -10.75 3.33 -4.45
C LEU A 121 -10.79 4.87 -4.49
N SER A 122 -10.06 5.49 -5.41
CA SER A 122 -10.02 6.96 -5.58
C SER A 122 -11.18 7.47 -6.42
N ARG A 123 -11.42 6.88 -7.61
CA ARG A 123 -12.39 7.40 -8.59
C ARG A 123 -13.80 6.82 -8.41
N ASN A 124 -13.94 5.52 -8.20
CA ASN A 124 -15.28 4.90 -8.13
C ASN A 124 -15.88 4.97 -6.71
N MET A 125 -15.05 4.69 -5.69
CA MET A 125 -15.51 4.67 -4.30
C MET A 125 -15.25 5.98 -3.55
N GLU A 126 -14.40 6.86 -4.09
CA GLU A 126 -14.04 8.16 -3.52
C GLU A 126 -13.52 8.11 -2.07
N LEU A 127 -12.80 7.05 -1.71
CA LEU A 127 -12.25 6.84 -0.37
C LEU A 127 -11.08 7.77 -0.07
N TRP A 128 -10.34 8.20 -1.09
CA TRP A 128 -9.38 9.28 -1.00
C TRP A 128 -9.43 10.14 -2.25
N ARG A 129 -8.92 11.36 -2.12
CA ARG A 129 -8.84 12.31 -3.23
C ARG A 129 -7.47 12.96 -3.25
N TRP A 130 -6.85 12.92 -4.42
CA TRP A 130 -5.60 13.62 -4.69
C TRP A 130 -5.85 15.12 -4.83
N THR A 131 -5.02 15.91 -4.17
CA THR A 131 -5.03 17.37 -4.28
C THR A 131 -3.91 17.79 -5.23
N CYS A 132 -4.17 18.81 -6.05
CA CYS A 132 -3.14 19.36 -6.92
C CYS A 132 -1.97 19.85 -6.06
N VAL A 133 -0.79 19.27 -6.27
CA VAL A 133 0.43 19.64 -5.55
C VAL A 133 0.86 21.02 -6.03
N LYS A 134 0.54 22.07 -5.27
CA LYS A 134 0.90 23.45 -5.65
C LYS A 134 2.36 23.79 -5.33
N LYS A 135 2.99 23.09 -4.38
CA LYS A 135 4.38 23.25 -3.92
C LYS A 135 4.87 21.90 -3.36
N GLY A 136 6.17 21.58 -3.50
CA GLY A 136 6.77 20.33 -3.00
C GLY A 136 7.28 19.39 -4.11
N TYR A 137 7.70 18.18 -3.72
CA TYR A 137 8.37 17.18 -4.58
C TYR A 137 7.65 16.89 -5.91
N PHE A 138 6.32 17.01 -5.97
CA PHE A 138 5.53 16.73 -7.18
C PHE A 138 4.91 17.98 -7.84
N ALA A 139 5.38 19.19 -7.50
CA ALA A 139 4.86 20.45 -8.05
C ALA A 139 5.12 20.63 -9.56
N PHE A 140 5.98 19.80 -10.16
CA PHE A 140 6.31 19.85 -11.58
C PHE A 140 5.25 19.18 -12.49
N ILE A 141 4.27 18.46 -11.93
CA ILE A 141 3.24 17.74 -12.70
C ILE A 141 2.16 18.73 -13.18
N PRO A 142 1.95 18.90 -14.51
CA PRO A 142 0.97 19.87 -15.01
C PRO A 142 -0.46 19.58 -14.55
N ALA A 143 -1.21 20.63 -14.21
CA ALA A 143 -2.54 20.49 -13.62
C ALA A 143 -3.56 19.69 -14.47
N ARG A 144 -3.38 19.66 -15.78
CA ARG A 144 -4.19 18.84 -16.71
C ARG A 144 -4.02 17.34 -16.51
N PHE A 145 -2.90 16.89 -15.93
CA PHE A 145 -2.65 15.50 -15.60
C PHE A 145 -3.19 15.09 -14.22
N ASN A 146 -3.73 16.02 -13.42
CA ASN A 146 -4.47 15.71 -12.18
C ASN A 146 -5.81 15.01 -12.45
N ARG A 147 -6.16 14.81 -13.72
CA ARG A 147 -7.31 14.02 -14.17
C ARG A 147 -6.99 12.53 -14.25
N PHE A 148 -5.69 12.20 -14.29
CA PHE A 148 -5.23 10.84 -14.14
C PHE A 148 -5.13 10.56 -12.65
N THR A 149 -5.79 9.48 -12.26
CA THR A 149 -5.49 8.63 -11.10
C THR A 149 -4.06 8.87 -10.61
N ALA A 150 -3.89 9.20 -9.32
CA ALA A 150 -2.66 9.54 -8.57
C ALA A 150 -1.48 10.27 -9.29
N PRO A 151 -0.76 11.19 -8.61
CA PRO A 151 0.48 11.74 -9.19
C PRO A 151 1.49 10.61 -9.48
N PRO A 152 2.31 10.70 -10.54
CA PRO A 152 3.36 9.72 -10.88
C PRO A 152 4.20 9.20 -9.71
N GLY A 153 4.43 10.06 -8.72
CA GLY A 153 5.06 9.71 -7.45
C GLY A 153 4.46 8.56 -6.67
N ASN A 154 3.14 8.45 -6.67
CA ASN A 154 2.41 7.39 -6.00
C ASN A 154 2.82 6.03 -6.57
N TYR A 155 2.85 5.91 -7.91
CA TYR A 155 3.24 4.68 -8.58
C TYR A 155 4.70 4.31 -8.32
N ILE A 156 5.58 5.31 -8.22
CA ILE A 156 6.97 5.09 -7.81
C ILE A 156 7.01 4.55 -6.36
N ALA A 157 6.21 5.09 -5.43
CA ALA A 157 6.15 4.58 -4.06
C ALA A 157 5.60 3.15 -4.01
N TRP A 158 4.52 2.86 -4.75
CA TRP A 158 3.95 1.53 -4.90
C TRP A 158 4.88 0.53 -5.60
N MET A 159 5.89 1.00 -6.35
CA MET A 159 6.96 0.15 -6.87
C MET A 159 8.08 -0.05 -5.85
N LEU A 160 8.57 1.06 -5.26
CA LEU A 160 9.77 1.05 -4.43
C LEU A 160 9.54 0.40 -3.07
N PHE A 161 8.41 0.63 -2.41
CA PHE A 161 8.19 0.08 -1.07
C PHE A 161 8.09 -1.44 -1.05
N PRO A 162 7.33 -2.11 -1.94
CA PRO A 162 7.38 -3.56 -2.02
C PRO A 162 8.77 -4.08 -2.40
N LEU A 163 9.43 -3.45 -3.38
CA LEU A 163 10.80 -3.83 -3.75
C LEU A 163 11.75 -3.77 -2.55
N ILE A 164 11.77 -2.67 -1.79
CA ILE A 164 12.66 -2.47 -0.65
C ILE A 164 12.30 -3.45 0.47
N ALA A 165 11.03 -3.54 0.86
CA ALA A 165 10.59 -4.40 1.96
C ALA A 165 10.86 -5.89 1.67
N ASN A 166 10.64 -6.33 0.43
CA ASN A 166 10.92 -7.70 0.01
C ASN A 166 12.42 -7.96 -0.21
N SER A 167 13.19 -6.97 -0.70
CA SER A 167 14.64 -7.11 -0.83
C SER A 167 15.34 -7.22 0.52
N ILE A 168 14.86 -6.49 1.53
CA ILE A 168 15.35 -6.61 2.92
C ILE A 168 15.06 -8.02 3.45
N LEU A 169 13.84 -8.52 3.29
CA LEU A 169 13.50 -9.89 3.69
C LEU A 169 14.40 -10.92 3.02
N VAL A 170 14.59 -10.83 1.69
CA VAL A 170 15.49 -11.72 0.94
C VAL A 170 16.92 -11.64 1.44
N SER A 171 17.42 -10.43 1.71
CA SER A 171 18.79 -10.24 2.20
C SER A 171 19.00 -10.85 3.59
N LEU A 172 17.99 -10.75 4.47
CA LEU A 172 18.01 -11.37 5.78
C LEU A 172 18.02 -12.90 5.68
N ILE A 173 17.28 -13.48 4.74
CA ILE A 173 17.28 -14.93 4.50
C ILE A 173 18.67 -15.41 4.07
N VAL A 174 19.35 -14.67 3.20
CA VAL A 174 20.71 -15.03 2.73
C VAL A 174 21.76 -14.91 3.84
N ALA A 175 21.51 -14.07 4.85
CA ALA A 175 22.45 -13.82 5.94
C ALA A 175 22.37 -14.85 7.09
N VAL A 176 21.34 -15.71 7.09
CA VAL A 176 21.10 -16.78 8.08
C VAL A 176 21.54 -18.11 7.49
#